data_AF-A0A1Y1S165-F1
#
_entry.id   AF-A0A1Y1S165-F1
#
_cell.length_a   1.000
_cell.length_b   1.000
_cell.length_c   1.000
_cell.angle_alpha   90.00
_cell.angle_beta   90.00
_cell.angle_gamma   90.00
#
_symmetry.space_group_name_H-M   'P 1'
#
loop_
_entity.id
_entity.type
_entity.pdbx_description
1 polymer ?
#
loop_
_entity_poly.entity_id
_entity_poly.type
_entity_poly.pdbx_seq_one_letter_code
_entity_poly.pdbx_strand_id
1 'polypeptide(L)' 'MTTVVCDVTKKAIPNAQRDVNYVTMLDKTLSMPAVEEFEKRVREKMRSNKQYSFAVYKKVYRDVLNQMCK' A
#
# COMPACT_ATOMS: atom_id res chain seq x y z
N MET A 1 11.56 -14.79 -16.73
CA MET A 1 11.47 -13.56 -15.92
C MET A 1 10.22 -13.67 -15.08
N THR A 2 10.32 -13.51 -13.77
CA THR A 2 9.15 -13.49 -12.88
C THR A 2 8.43 -12.16 -13.08
N THR A 3 7.21 -12.19 -13.62
CA THR A 3 6.40 -10.98 -13.79
C THR A 3 5.83 -10.58 -12.45
N VAL A 4 6.26 -9.45 -11.91
CA VAL A 4 5.70 -8.87 -10.68
C VAL A 4 4.48 -8.04 -11.05
N VAL A 5 3.35 -8.28 -10.40
CA VAL A 5 2.08 -7.61 -10.65
C VAL A 5 1.71 -6.78 -9.44
N CYS A 6 1.29 -5.53 -9.66
CA CYS A 6 0.76 -4.69 -8.59
C CYS A 6 -0.64 -5.17 -8.19
N ASP A 7 -0.85 -5.46 -6.91
CA ASP A 7 -2.11 -5.94 -6.36
C ASP A 7 -3.22 -4.89 -6.39
N VAL A 8 -2.88 -3.59 -6.48
CA VAL A 8 -3.86 -2.50 -6.58
C VAL A 8 -4.31 -2.29 -8.02
N THR A 9 -3.36 -2.13 -8.94
CA THR A 9 -3.69 -1.80 -10.33
C THR A 9 -3.91 -3.04 -11.20
N LYS A 10 -3.56 -4.23 -10.69
CA LYS A 10 -3.53 -5.52 -11.42
C LYS A 10 -2.67 -5.47 -12.70
N LYS A 11 -1.76 -4.49 -12.80
CA LYS A 11 -0.84 -4.32 -13.94
C LYS A 11 0.53 -4.88 -13.61
N ALA A 12 1.20 -5.41 -14.63
CA ALA A 12 2.59 -5.82 -14.54
C ALA A 12 3.48 -4.59 -14.29
N ILE A 13 4.46 -4.74 -13.40
CA ILE A 13 5.44 -3.70 -13.10
C ILE A 13 6.63 -3.92 -14.05
N PRO A 14 6.90 -2.99 -14.98
CA PRO A 14 8.00 -3.15 -15.93
C PRO A 14 9.34 -3.07 -15.19
N ASN A 15 10.29 -3.94 -15.56
CA ASN A 15 11.62 -3.99 -14.96
C ASN A 15 11.59 -4.07 -13.42
N ALA A 16 10.72 -4.92 -12.88
CA ALA A 16 10.46 -4.99 -11.44
C ALA A 16 11.74 -5.14 -10.60
N GLN A 17 12.01 -4.11 -9.79
CA GLN A 17 13.11 -4.01 -8.84
C GLN A 17 12.53 -3.60 -7.48
N ARG A 18 12.73 -4.49 -6.50
CA ARG A 18 12.24 -4.29 -5.14
C ARG A 18 12.87 -3.03 -4.54
N ASP A 19 12.07 -2.24 -3.83
CA ASP A 19 12.44 -0.97 -3.21
C ASP A 19 12.87 0.14 -4.19
N VAL A 20 12.74 -0.10 -5.51
CA VAL A 20 12.99 0.89 -6.57
C VAL A 20 11.68 1.25 -7.28
N ASN A 21 10.95 0.26 -7.79
CA ASN A 21 9.69 0.47 -8.50
C ASN A 21 8.51 -0.33 -7.94
N TYR A 22 8.75 -1.23 -6.99
CA TYR A 22 7.70 -1.88 -6.21
C TYR A 22 8.18 -2.23 -4.80
N VAL A 23 7.21 -2.37 -3.89
CA VAL A 23 7.43 -2.84 -2.52
C VAL A 23 6.43 -3.94 -2.20
N THR A 24 6.78 -4.79 -1.23
CA THR A 24 5.89 -5.84 -0.72
C THR A 24 5.50 -5.52 0.71
N MET A 25 4.21 -5.31 0.96
CA MET A 25 3.65 -4.98 2.27
C MET A 25 2.54 -5.96 2.60
N LEU A 26 2.67 -6.70 3.73
CA LEU A 26 1.64 -7.67 4.18
C LEU A 26 1.19 -8.63 3.07
N ASP A 27 2.15 -9.26 2.39
CA ASP A 27 1.93 -10.17 1.25
C ASP A 27 1.23 -9.55 0.03
N LYS A 28 1.19 -8.20 -0.04
CA LYS A 28 0.71 -7.44 -1.20
C LYS A 28 1.85 -6.72 -1.89
N THR A 29 1.85 -6.77 -3.21
CA THR A 29 2.81 -6.11 -4.08
C THR A 29 2.23 -4.79 -4.54
N LEU A 30 2.91 -3.68 -4.24
CA LEU A 30 2.49 -2.34 -4.63
C LEU A 30 3.56 -1.74 -5.53
N SER A 31 3.14 -1.20 -6.68
CA SER A 31 4.00 -0.30 -7.46
C SER A 31 4.19 1.01 -6.70
N MET A 32 5.32 1.71 -6.88
CA MET A 32 5.58 2.98 -6.18
C MET A 32 4.42 4.00 -6.23
N PRO A 33 3.72 4.21 -7.37
CA PRO A 33 2.55 5.10 -7.40
C PRO A 33 1.40 4.63 -6.50
N ALA A 34 1.20 3.31 -6.37
CA ALA A 34 0.18 2.74 -5.51
C ALA A 34 0.56 2.87 -4.02
N VAL A 35 1.86 2.87 -3.71
CA VAL A 35 2.37 3.16 -2.36
C VAL A 35 2.08 4.60 -1.97
N GLU A 36 2.37 5.57 -2.85
CA GLU A 36 2.10 6.98 -2.58
C GLU A 36 0.62 7.24 -2.31
N GLU A 37 -0.26 6.65 -3.13
CA GLU A 37 -1.70 6.74 -2.93
C GLU A 37 -2.14 6.08 -1.62
N PHE A 38 -1.58 4.92 -1.31
CA PHE A 38 -1.84 4.19 -0.07
C PHE A 38 -1.45 5.02 1.16
N GLU A 39 -0.24 5.58 1.19
CA GLU A 39 0.22 6.42 2.30
C GLU A 39 -0.62 7.68 2.47
N LYS A 40 -1.04 8.30 1.36
CA LYS A 40 -1.93 9.46 1.38
C LYS A 40 -3.27 9.10 2.05
N ARG A 41 -3.91 8.00 1.64
CA ARG A 41 -5.18 7.54 2.24
C ARG A 41 -5.05 7.16 3.71
N VAL A 42 -3.95 6.50 4.10
CA VAL A 42 -3.66 6.19 5.51
C VAL A 42 -3.52 7.49 6.32
N ARG A 43 -2.78 8.47 5.81
CA ARG A 43 -2.59 9.77 6.46
C ARG A 43 -3.91 10.53 6.61
N GLU A 44 -4.74 10.56 5.58
CA GLU A 44 -6.05 11.18 5.60
C GLU A 44 -6.97 10.54 6.66
N LYS A 45 -7.08 9.20 6.69
CA LYS A 45 -7.86 8.50 7.71
C LYS A 45 -7.32 8.71 9.12
N MET A 46 -6.00 8.76 9.28
CA MET A 46 -5.39 9.01 10.59
C MET A 46 -5.59 10.45 11.07
N ARG A 47 -5.64 11.43 10.18
CA ARG A 47 -5.99 12.83 10.53
C ARG A 47 -7.40 12.96 11.08
N SER A 48 -8.34 12.12 10.64
CA SER A 48 -9.70 12.09 11.18
C SER A 48 -9.78 11.55 12.62
N ASN A 49 -8.75 10.86 13.10
CA ASN A 49 -8.71 10.37 14.47
C ASN A 49 -8.15 11.45 15.43
N LYS A 50 -8.91 11.77 16.48
CA LYS A 50 -8.56 12.82 17.45
C LYS A 50 -7.27 12.54 18.26
N GLN A 51 -6.86 11.28 18.38
CA GLN A 51 -5.67 10.88 19.12
C GLN A 51 -4.93 9.76 18.39
N TYR A 52 -3.62 9.90 18.29
CA TYR A 52 -2.78 8.85 17.74
C TYR A 52 -2.74 7.66 18.70
N SER A 53 -3.01 6.47 18.18
CA SER A 53 -2.75 5.19 18.85
C SER A 53 -2.11 4.26 17.86
N PHE A 54 -1.03 3.60 18.27
CA PHE A 54 -0.32 2.64 17.42
C PHE A 54 -1.21 1.45 17.01
N ALA A 55 -2.10 1.01 17.91
CA ALA A 55 -3.06 -0.05 17.61
C ALA A 55 -4.07 0.39 16.53
N VAL A 56 -4.55 1.64 16.61
CA VAL A 56 -5.44 2.23 15.61
C VAL A 56 -4.73 2.41 14.28
N TYR A 57 -3.48 2.89 14.30
CA TYR A 57 -2.67 3.03 13.10
C TYR A 57 -2.51 1.70 12.36
N LYS A 58 -2.12 0.62 13.06
CA LYS A 58 -2.01 -0.73 12.46
C LYS A 58 -3.32 -1.19 11.83
N LYS A 59 -4.44 -0.93 12.50
CA LYS A 59 -5.78 -1.27 11.99
C LYS A 59 -6.08 -0.49 10.71
N VAL A 60 -5.95 0.84 10.74
CA VAL A 60 -6.17 1.71 9.58
C VAL A 60 -5.26 1.33 8.41
N TYR A 61 -4.00 1.04 8.68
CA TYR A 61 -3.02 0.62 7.68
C TYR A 61 -3.47 -0.66 6.96
N ARG A 62 -3.83 -1.70 7.72
CA ARG A 62 -4.35 -2.97 7.16
C ARG A 62 -5.66 -2.76 6.40
N ASP A 63 -6.58 -1.99 6.96
CA ASP A 63 -7.90 -1.75 6.37
C ASP A 63 -7.78 -1.00 5.04
N VAL A 64 -6.94 0.03 4.96
CA VAL A 64 -6.69 0.79 3.71
C VAL A 64 -6.01 -0.11 2.67
N LEU A 65 -5.04 -0.92 3.09
CA LEU A 65 -4.31 -1.80 2.18
C LEU A 65 -5.25 -2.82 1.55
N ASN A 66 -6.08 -3.46 2.38
CA ASN A 66 -7.08 -4.42 1.91
C ASN A 66 -8.16 -3.76 1.05
N GLN A 67 -8.55 -2.51 1.34
CA GLN A 67 -9.51 -1.77 0.51
C GLN A 67 -8.94 -1.42 -0.87
N MET A 68 -7.64 -1.13 -0.97
CA MET A 68 -7.00 -0.81 -2.26
C MET A 68 -6.67 -2.05 -3.08
N CYS A 69 -6.42 -3.20 -2.45
CA CYS A 69 -6.03 -4.44 -3.14
C CYS A 69 -7.22 -5.34 -3.50
N LYS A 70 -8.45 -4.98 -3.11
CA LYS A 70 -9.70 -5.64 -3.52
C LYS A 70 -9.97 -5.39 -4.99
#